data_AF-A0A8H4HAJ2-F1
#
_entry.id   AF-A0A8H4HAJ2-F1
#
_cell.length_a   1.000
_cell.length_b   1.000
_cell.length_c   1.000
_cell.angle_alpha   90.00
_cell.angle_beta   90.00
_cell.angle_gamma   90.00
#
_symmetry.space_group_name_H-M   'P 1'
#
loop_
_entity.id
_entity.type
_entity.pdbx_description
1 polymer ?
#
loop_
_entity_poly.entity_id
_entity_poly.type
_entity_poly.pdbx_seq_one_letter_code
_entity_poly.pdbx_strand_id
1 'polypeptide(L)'
;MSTAVWDPDTILQITDPSGRGMICVGLARPHSPSGLRDTMSRAPPQYVTNSQLRSIARLGLCKWHTDQVDEVVANWEDILGCVESISGTYEGQQEEIIQDFKQLQKEVDECRRLLLVKEDCQDALSVVLRRHLNRNAQLKKELVESQANYALQQKDLAKLKYQKEKNSRLSVENTRLSTLLKRAEEEQERCKNQEINLTAECGKLHKQNAELQADVNSGKDKYKDLQDKEQSATRELIAASTQLHELQSVNLGLENHKKTLQSEIDTLKHEVKRLKDNNTSISSQLASTAASLQTVTNELSAACQANMEFRSRIDQLSTPIWYRLIQWIKQKLSGLSNSRNPGKEVSDEEEGVALAPTGSGRDAGLA
;
A
#
# COMPACT_ATOMS: atom_id res chain seq x y z
N MET A 1 10.86 61.29 -11.44
CA MET A 1 12.04 62.04 -10.98
C MET A 1 11.62 62.85 -9.78
N SER A 2 12.11 62.50 -8.58
CA SER A 2 11.74 63.18 -7.33
C SER A 2 12.93 64.04 -6.91
N THR A 3 12.73 65.36 -6.91
CA THR A 3 13.72 66.35 -6.46
C THR A 3 13.76 66.35 -4.94
N ALA A 4 14.89 65.92 -4.35
CA ALA A 4 15.11 66.00 -2.91
C ALA A 4 15.24 67.47 -2.50
N VAL A 5 14.21 67.97 -1.81
CA VAL A 5 14.21 69.26 -1.11
C VAL A 5 14.90 69.05 0.23
N TRP A 6 15.85 69.92 0.57
CA TRP A 6 16.65 69.85 1.79
C TRP A 6 15.78 70.26 2.99
N ASP A 7 15.64 69.38 3.99
CA ASP A 7 14.90 69.64 5.22
C ASP A 7 15.86 70.07 6.35
N PRO A 8 15.81 71.33 6.82
CA PRO A 8 16.71 71.85 7.84
C PRO A 8 16.50 71.27 9.25
N ASP A 9 15.42 70.49 9.49
CA ASP A 9 15.15 69.85 10.78
C ASP A 9 15.72 68.42 10.88
N THR A 10 16.34 67.91 9.81
CA THR A 10 16.97 66.59 9.81
C THR A 10 18.42 66.70 10.29
N ILE A 11 18.75 66.01 11.38
CA ILE A 11 20.13 65.92 11.91
C ILE A 11 21.07 65.51 10.77
N LEU A 12 22.02 66.38 10.42
CA LEU A 12 23.07 66.05 9.45
C LEU A 12 24.03 65.08 10.13
N GLN A 13 23.84 63.80 9.84
CA GLN A 13 24.75 62.74 10.22
C GLN A 13 25.85 62.66 9.17
N ILE A 14 27.04 63.13 9.51
CA ILE A 14 28.23 62.89 8.69
C ILE A 14 28.87 61.62 9.21
N THR A 15 28.79 60.56 8.40
CA THR A 15 29.44 59.29 8.67
C THR A 15 30.85 59.32 8.10
N ASP A 16 31.82 58.96 8.93
CA ASP A 16 33.19 58.70 8.49
C ASP A 16 33.20 57.48 7.53
N PRO A 17 33.90 57.53 6.38
CA PRO A 17 34.07 56.38 5.48
C PRO A 17 34.73 55.16 6.13
N SER A 18 35.39 55.29 7.29
CA SER A 18 35.94 54.15 8.05
C SER A 18 34.91 53.43 8.95
N GLY A 19 33.70 53.98 9.08
CA GLY A 19 32.60 53.39 9.85
C GLY A 19 32.76 53.42 11.37
N ARG A 20 33.76 54.14 11.90
CA ARG A 20 34.09 54.13 13.35
C ARG A 20 33.65 55.37 14.15
N GLY A 21 33.04 56.37 13.51
CA GLY A 21 32.48 57.53 14.22
C GLY A 21 31.32 58.18 13.46
N MET A 22 30.26 58.54 14.19
CA MET A 22 29.13 59.31 13.68
C MET A 22 29.15 60.71 14.31
N ILE A 23 29.36 61.76 13.51
CA ILE A 23 29.26 63.13 14.01
C ILE A 23 27.84 63.62 13.72
N CYS A 24 27.05 63.82 14.77
CA CYS A 24 25.74 64.44 14.68
C CYS A 24 25.88 65.96 14.65
N VAL A 25 25.63 66.60 13.50
CA VAL A 25 25.48 68.06 13.41
C VAL A 25 23.98 68.36 13.46
N GLY A 26 23.44 68.55 14.66
CA GLY A 26 22.01 68.80 14.84
C GLY A 26 21.67 69.36 16.22
N LEU A 27 20.82 70.41 16.21
CA LEU A 27 20.43 71.31 17.30
C LEU A 27 21.52 72.28 17.77
N ALA A 28 21.55 73.46 17.13
CA ALA A 28 22.03 74.66 17.79
C ALA A 28 21.24 74.83 19.09
N ARG A 29 21.91 74.68 20.25
CA ARG A 29 21.31 75.05 21.54
C ARG A 29 20.88 76.52 21.44
N PRO A 30 19.67 76.91 21.88
CA PRO A 30 19.18 78.28 21.75
C PRO A 30 19.86 79.28 22.71
N HIS A 31 21.04 78.98 23.24
CA HIS A 31 21.85 79.87 24.06
C HIS A 31 23.32 79.72 23.66
N SER A 32 23.70 80.27 22.51
CA SER A 32 25.10 80.64 22.27
C SER A 32 25.33 82.05 22.83
N PRO A 33 26.33 82.28 23.70
CA PRO A 33 26.71 83.63 24.07
C PRO A 33 27.24 84.33 22.80
N SER A 34 26.56 85.39 22.40
CA SER A 34 26.77 86.14 21.15
C SER A 34 28.19 86.67 20.95
N GLY A 35 29.04 86.69 21.97
CA GLY A 35 30.42 87.19 21.88
C GLY A 35 31.44 86.26 21.21
N LEU A 36 31.22 84.94 21.16
CA LEU A 36 32.24 83.97 20.72
C LEU A 36 32.30 83.75 19.20
N ARG A 37 31.16 83.95 18.50
CA ARG A 37 31.09 83.86 17.03
C ARG A 37 31.69 85.09 16.34
N ASP A 38 31.53 86.27 16.95
CA ASP A 38 32.02 87.53 16.38
C ASP A 38 33.54 87.71 16.50
N THR A 39 34.18 87.07 17.49
CA THR A 39 35.64 87.13 17.66
C THR A 39 36.38 86.22 16.66
N MET A 40 35.79 85.10 16.26
CA MET A 40 36.44 84.15 15.33
C MET A 40 36.12 84.37 13.85
N SER A 41 34.99 84.99 13.51
CA SER A 41 34.70 85.36 12.11
C SER A 41 35.68 86.42 11.56
N ARG A 42 36.39 87.13 12.45
CA ARG A 42 37.38 88.16 12.12
C ARG A 42 38.83 87.72 12.29
N ALA A 43 39.09 86.57 12.91
CA ALA A 43 40.44 86.06 13.13
C ALA A 43 40.82 85.09 11.99
N PRO A 44 41.98 85.26 11.33
CA PRO A 44 42.47 84.30 10.35
C PRO A 44 42.64 82.90 10.99
N PRO A 45 42.46 81.80 10.23
CA PRO A 45 42.48 80.43 10.76
C PRO A 45 43.72 80.10 11.61
N GLN A 46 44.88 80.65 11.25
CA GLN A 46 46.16 80.48 11.95
C GLN A 46 46.24 81.11 13.35
N TYR A 47 45.27 81.94 13.75
CA TYR A 47 45.25 82.60 15.06
C TYR A 47 44.17 82.04 16.01
N VAL A 48 43.51 80.95 15.63
CA VAL A 48 42.48 80.31 16.47
C VAL A 48 43.16 79.44 17.52
N THR A 49 42.90 79.72 18.80
CA THR A 49 43.50 78.98 19.92
C THR A 49 42.78 77.66 20.21
N ASN A 50 43.50 76.67 20.77
CA ASN A 50 42.92 75.37 21.14
C ASN A 50 41.72 75.51 22.12
N SER A 51 41.75 76.49 23.02
CA SER A 51 40.63 76.78 23.93
C SER A 51 39.37 77.27 23.21
N GLN A 52 39.54 77.99 22.09
CA GLN A 52 38.44 78.41 21.23
C GLN A 52 37.88 77.23 20.42
N LEU A 53 38.75 76.36 19.87
CA LEU A 53 38.32 75.14 19.17
C LEU A 53 37.54 74.19 20.08
N ARG A 54 38.02 73.94 21.31
CA ARG A 54 37.27 73.14 22.32
C ARG A 54 35.93 73.75 22.67
N SER A 55 35.86 75.09 22.76
CA SER A 55 34.61 75.78 23.05
C SER A 55 33.60 75.60 21.91
N ILE A 56 34.04 75.64 20.64
CA ILE A 56 33.18 75.38 19.48
C ILE A 56 32.73 73.92 19.43
N ALA A 57 33.65 72.97 19.58
CA ALA A 57 33.34 71.56 19.56
C ALA A 57 32.29 71.20 20.62
N ARG A 58 32.40 71.75 21.83
CA ARG A 58 31.41 71.58 22.91
C ARG A 58 30.04 72.20 22.60
N LEU A 59 30.00 73.27 21.80
CA LEU A 59 28.76 73.92 21.39
C LEU A 59 28.08 73.21 20.21
N GLY A 60 28.86 72.58 19.33
CA GLY A 60 28.37 71.87 18.14
C GLY A 60 27.99 70.40 18.38
N LEU A 61 28.58 69.75 19.38
CA LEU A 61 28.30 68.36 19.71
C LEU A 61 27.05 68.21 20.58
N CYS A 62 26.21 67.21 20.25
CA CYS A 62 25.05 66.90 21.07
C CYS A 62 25.46 66.24 22.40
N LYS A 63 24.51 66.15 23.36
CA LYS A 63 24.78 65.61 24.70
C LYS A 63 25.36 64.18 24.71
N TRP A 64 25.13 63.42 23.64
CA TRP A 64 25.57 62.02 23.52
C TRP A 64 27.00 61.87 22.99
N HIS A 65 27.62 62.95 22.47
CA HIS A 65 28.96 62.93 21.89
C HIS A 65 29.88 63.97 22.57
N THR A 66 29.60 64.31 23.83
CA THR A 66 30.36 65.34 24.57
C THR A 66 31.78 64.88 24.93
N ASP A 67 32.01 63.57 24.91
CA ASP A 67 33.30 62.90 25.06
C ASP A 67 34.18 62.95 23.81
N GLN A 68 33.61 63.22 22.62
CA GLN A 68 34.35 63.32 21.35
C GLN A 68 34.95 64.71 21.08
N VAL A 69 34.85 65.64 22.04
CA VAL A 69 35.37 67.02 21.90
C VAL A 69 36.86 67.03 21.56
N ASP A 70 37.66 66.20 22.22
CA ASP A 70 39.11 66.20 22.03
C ASP A 70 39.50 65.59 20.67
N GLU A 71 38.75 64.59 20.17
CA GLU A 71 38.96 64.00 18.84
C GLU A 71 38.59 64.99 17.72
N VAL A 72 37.46 65.69 17.87
CA VAL A 72 37.07 66.75 16.92
C VAL A 72 38.09 67.86 16.92
N VAL A 73 38.59 68.30 18.07
CA VAL A 73 39.61 69.35 18.14
C VAL A 73 40.93 68.91 17.52
N ALA A 74 41.37 67.67 17.76
CA ALA A 74 42.59 67.13 17.15
C ALA A 74 42.51 67.10 15.61
N ASN A 75 41.36 66.70 15.05
CA ASN A 75 41.14 66.73 13.60
C ASN A 75 41.15 68.15 13.03
N TRP A 76 40.63 69.12 13.78
CA TRP A 76 40.69 70.53 13.38
C TRP A 76 42.11 71.10 13.47
N GLU A 77 42.89 70.70 14.47
CA GLU A 77 44.30 71.07 14.58
C GLU A 77 45.13 70.54 13.41
N ASP A 78 44.88 69.31 12.95
CA ASP A 78 45.57 68.74 11.78
C ASP A 78 45.23 69.52 10.50
N ILE A 79 43.95 69.86 10.31
CA ILE A 79 43.49 70.68 9.18
C ILE A 79 44.11 72.09 9.26
N LEU A 80 44.10 72.73 10.43
CA LEU A 80 44.67 74.07 10.61
C LEU A 80 46.19 74.06 10.43
N GLY A 81 46.89 73.02 10.88
CA GLY A 81 48.32 72.83 10.65
C GLY A 81 48.65 72.65 9.17
N CYS A 82 47.80 71.94 8.41
CA CYS A 82 47.92 71.86 6.95
C CYS A 82 47.73 73.24 6.30
N VAL A 83 46.74 74.02 6.75
CA VAL A 83 46.50 75.38 6.25
C VAL A 83 47.65 76.32 6.59
N GLU A 84 48.23 76.22 7.79
CA GLU A 84 49.40 76.99 8.21
C GLU A 84 50.64 76.62 7.39
N SER A 85 50.85 75.32 7.11
CA SER A 85 51.92 74.88 6.19
C SER A 85 51.73 75.44 4.78
N ILE A 86 50.50 75.47 4.26
CA ILE A 86 50.21 76.06 2.94
C ILE A 86 50.43 77.56 2.97
N SER A 87 49.95 78.25 4.01
CA SER A 87 50.14 79.69 4.19
C SER A 87 51.62 80.06 4.31
N GLY A 88 52.40 79.32 5.10
CA GLY A 88 53.85 79.53 5.23
C GLY A 88 54.59 79.27 3.92
N THR A 89 54.15 78.30 3.12
CA THR A 89 54.71 78.07 1.78
C THR A 89 54.38 79.23 0.83
N TYR A 90 53.15 79.75 0.91
CA TYR A 90 52.71 80.89 0.10
C TYR A 90 53.41 82.19 0.52
N GLU A 91 53.57 82.44 1.82
CA GLU A 91 54.30 83.58 2.36
C GLU A 91 55.79 83.50 2.00
N GLY A 92 56.42 82.33 2.08
CA GLY A 92 57.80 82.12 1.63
C GLY A 92 57.97 82.38 0.13
N GLN A 93 57.05 81.89 -0.71
CA GLN A 93 57.03 82.19 -2.15
C GLN A 93 56.78 83.68 -2.41
N GLN A 94 55.91 84.32 -1.64
CA GLN A 94 55.61 85.74 -1.78
C GLN A 94 56.82 86.60 -1.38
N GLU A 95 57.54 86.24 -0.33
CA GLU A 95 58.79 86.89 0.07
C GLU A 95 59.88 86.72 -0.99
N GLU A 96 60.02 85.52 -1.56
CA GLU A 96 60.94 85.26 -2.67
C GLU A 96 60.59 86.11 -3.90
N ILE A 97 59.31 86.19 -4.27
CA ILE A 97 58.82 87.05 -5.36
C ILE A 97 59.09 88.53 -5.05
N ILE A 98 58.88 88.99 -3.81
CA ILE A 98 59.15 90.37 -3.40
C ILE A 98 60.66 90.67 -3.44
N GLN A 99 61.51 89.72 -3.04
CA GLN A 99 62.96 89.85 -3.14
C GLN A 99 63.41 89.94 -4.59
N ASP A 100 62.88 89.06 -5.45
CA ASP A 100 63.12 89.09 -6.89
C ASP A 100 62.66 90.42 -7.51
N PHE A 101 61.50 90.94 -7.10
CA PHE A 101 61.02 92.25 -7.57
C PHE A 101 61.92 93.40 -7.12
N LYS A 102 62.41 93.37 -5.87
CA LYS A 102 63.38 94.37 -5.37
C LYS A 102 64.72 94.29 -6.11
N GLN A 103 65.17 93.09 -6.41
CA GLN A 103 66.40 92.87 -7.18
C GLN A 103 66.23 93.37 -8.62
N LEU A 104 65.10 93.06 -9.26
CA LEU A 104 64.77 93.55 -10.59
C LEU A 104 64.64 95.08 -10.61
N GLN A 105 64.05 95.67 -9.58
CA GLN A 105 63.92 97.12 -9.47
C GLN A 105 65.28 97.81 -9.30
N LYS A 106 66.20 97.24 -8.51
CA LYS A 106 67.60 97.71 -8.44
C LYS A 106 68.30 97.62 -9.80
N GLU A 107 68.08 96.55 -10.55
CA GLU A 107 68.66 96.39 -11.90
C GLU A 107 68.07 97.40 -12.89
N VAL A 108 66.77 97.69 -12.82
CA VAL A 108 66.10 98.73 -13.63
C VAL A 108 66.60 100.13 -13.28
N ASP A 109 66.78 100.42 -11.99
CA ASP A 109 67.33 101.70 -11.52
C ASP A 109 68.79 101.86 -11.94
N GLU A 110 69.58 100.79 -11.90
CA GLU A 110 70.94 100.76 -12.43
C GLU A 110 70.98 100.94 -13.95
N CYS A 111 70.07 100.31 -14.70
CA CYS A 111 69.90 100.57 -16.13
C CYS A 111 69.52 102.03 -16.42
N ARG A 112 68.60 102.62 -15.64
CA ARG A 112 68.24 104.05 -15.76
C ARG A 112 69.44 104.94 -15.48
N ARG A 113 70.25 104.59 -14.49
CA ARG A 113 71.48 105.31 -14.13
C ARG A 113 72.50 105.26 -15.26
N LEU A 114 72.71 104.08 -15.88
CA LEU A 114 73.58 103.90 -17.04
C LEU A 114 73.07 104.59 -18.31
N LEU A 115 71.75 104.68 -18.50
CA LEU A 115 71.13 105.40 -19.63
C LEU A 115 71.22 106.94 -19.51
N LEU A 116 71.47 107.48 -18.31
CA LEU A 116 71.65 108.92 -18.05
C LEU A 116 73.13 109.37 -18.03
N VAL A 117 74.08 108.44 -18.17
CA VAL A 117 75.52 108.75 -18.19
C VAL A 117 76.03 108.81 -19.64
N LYS A 118 76.82 109.84 -19.95
CA LYS A 118 77.45 110.09 -21.26
C LYS A 118 78.30 108.90 -21.75
N GLU A 119 78.08 108.54 -23.01
CA GLU A 119 78.87 107.82 -24.04
C GLU A 119 79.83 106.64 -23.71
N ASP A 120 80.31 106.44 -22.47
CA ASP A 120 81.29 105.37 -22.15
C ASP A 120 80.70 104.14 -21.41
N CYS A 121 79.37 104.06 -21.24
CA CYS A 121 78.69 102.98 -20.49
C CYS A 121 78.07 101.87 -21.36
N GLN A 122 78.39 101.86 -22.66
CA GLN A 122 77.75 101.00 -23.67
C GLN A 122 77.92 99.50 -23.35
N ASP A 123 79.06 99.10 -22.80
CA ASP A 123 79.35 97.72 -22.42
C ASP A 123 78.54 97.23 -21.22
N ALA A 124 78.38 98.06 -20.18
CA ALA A 124 77.60 97.70 -18.99
C ALA A 124 76.11 97.56 -19.33
N LEU A 125 75.56 98.48 -20.12
CA LEU A 125 74.17 98.42 -20.59
C LEU A 125 73.94 97.19 -21.49
N SER A 126 74.90 96.86 -22.36
CA SER A 126 74.87 95.68 -23.23
C SER A 126 74.85 94.37 -22.44
N VAL A 127 75.63 94.27 -21.34
CA VAL A 127 75.62 93.10 -20.45
C VAL A 127 74.27 92.91 -19.76
N VAL A 128 73.68 93.98 -19.23
CA VAL A 128 72.39 93.89 -18.53
C VAL A 128 71.25 93.57 -19.51
N LEU A 129 71.23 94.21 -20.68
CA LEU A 129 70.28 93.87 -21.75
C LEU A 129 70.41 92.42 -22.22
N ARG A 130 71.64 91.92 -22.38
CA ARG A 130 71.88 90.51 -22.75
C ARG A 130 71.38 89.55 -21.68
N ARG A 131 71.59 89.85 -20.39
CA ARG A 131 71.04 89.06 -19.27
C ARG A 131 69.51 89.05 -19.27
N HIS A 132 68.86 90.19 -19.47
CA HIS A 132 67.39 90.24 -19.55
C HIS A 132 66.84 89.50 -20.77
N LEU A 133 67.47 89.62 -21.93
CA LEU A 133 67.07 88.88 -23.12
C LEU A 133 67.23 87.37 -22.93
N ASN A 134 68.33 86.93 -22.30
CA ASN A 134 68.54 85.52 -21.97
C ASN A 134 67.52 85.01 -20.94
N ARG A 135 67.23 85.77 -19.89
CA ARG A 135 66.22 85.40 -18.88
C ARG A 135 64.82 85.38 -19.49
N ASN A 136 64.49 86.30 -20.39
CA ASN A 136 63.22 86.30 -21.11
C ASN A 136 63.11 85.08 -22.05
N ALA A 137 64.18 84.73 -22.77
CA ALA A 137 64.22 83.52 -23.59
C ALA A 137 64.04 82.24 -22.75
N GLN A 138 64.66 82.18 -21.56
CA GLN A 138 64.50 81.08 -20.62
C GLN A 138 63.05 80.98 -20.10
N LEU A 139 62.47 82.09 -19.63
CA LEU A 139 61.08 82.13 -19.15
C LEU A 139 60.09 81.73 -20.25
N LYS A 140 60.33 82.12 -21.51
CA LYS A 140 59.51 81.66 -22.65
C LYS A 140 59.63 80.16 -22.87
N LYS A 141 60.82 79.58 -22.73
CA LYS A 141 61.02 78.13 -22.83
C LYS A 141 60.29 77.39 -21.71
N GLU A 142 60.45 77.84 -20.47
CA GLU A 142 59.76 77.29 -19.30
C GLU A 142 58.23 77.40 -19.43
N LEU A 143 57.72 78.51 -19.96
CA LEU A 143 56.29 78.68 -20.23
C LEU A 143 55.78 77.65 -21.27
N VAL A 144 56.51 77.44 -22.36
CA VAL A 144 56.15 76.44 -23.38
C VAL A 144 56.21 75.03 -22.82
N GLU A 145 57.23 74.70 -22.02
CA GLU A 145 57.35 73.42 -21.33
C GLU A 145 56.20 73.21 -20.33
N SER A 146 55.84 74.24 -19.55
CA SER A 146 54.70 74.21 -18.63
C SER A 146 53.37 74.01 -19.37
N GLN A 147 53.19 74.64 -20.53
CA GLN A 147 51.99 74.46 -21.35
C GLN A 147 51.92 73.04 -21.92
N ALA A 148 53.04 72.48 -22.40
CA ALA A 148 53.12 71.11 -22.88
C ALA A 148 52.82 70.10 -21.75
N ASN A 149 53.37 70.32 -20.56
CA ASN A 149 53.11 69.50 -19.38
C ASN A 149 51.63 69.55 -18.96
N TYR A 150 51.01 70.74 -18.98
CA TYR A 150 49.59 70.89 -18.70
C TYR A 150 48.70 70.14 -19.71
N ALA A 151 49.04 70.20 -21.01
CA ALA A 151 48.33 69.45 -22.04
C ALA A 151 48.46 67.92 -21.86
N LEU A 152 49.65 67.45 -21.46
CA LEU A 152 49.87 66.04 -21.14
C LEU A 152 49.04 65.60 -19.92
N GLN A 153 49.06 66.39 -18.85
CA GLN A 153 48.25 66.14 -17.65
C GLN A 153 46.75 66.11 -17.96
N GLN A 154 46.24 67.02 -18.80
CA GLN A 154 44.85 66.98 -19.24
C GLN A 154 44.51 65.68 -19.99
N LYS A 155 45.40 65.21 -20.86
CA LYS A 155 45.22 63.94 -21.60
C LYS A 155 45.18 62.75 -20.64
N ASP A 156 46.04 62.73 -19.63
CA ASP A 156 46.05 61.64 -18.65
C ASP A 156 44.85 61.68 -17.71
N LEU A 157 44.38 62.87 -17.33
CA LEU A 157 43.10 63.03 -16.62
C LEU A 157 41.92 62.51 -17.43
N ALA A 158 41.89 62.74 -18.75
CA ALA A 158 40.84 62.20 -19.62
C ALA A 158 40.88 60.67 -19.68
N LYS A 159 42.08 60.06 -19.79
CA LYS A 159 42.24 58.59 -19.74
C LYS A 159 41.78 58.03 -18.40
N LEU A 160 42.14 58.66 -17.28
CA LEU A 160 41.74 58.23 -15.94
C LEU A 160 40.22 58.30 -15.75
N LYS A 161 39.57 59.36 -16.25
CA LYS A 161 38.09 59.46 -16.24
C LYS A 161 37.44 58.32 -17.02
N TYR A 162 37.94 58.03 -18.23
CA TYR A 162 37.44 56.92 -19.04
C TYR A 162 37.62 55.56 -18.35
N GLN A 163 38.79 55.31 -17.74
CA GLN A 163 39.04 54.09 -16.98
C GLN A 163 38.15 53.97 -15.75
N LYS A 164 37.94 55.06 -15.01
CA LYS A 164 37.04 55.09 -13.84
C LYS A 164 35.60 54.73 -14.24
N GLU A 165 35.12 55.26 -15.36
CA GLU A 165 33.80 54.93 -15.88
C GLU A 165 33.71 53.48 -16.37
N LYS A 166 34.75 52.97 -17.04
CA LYS A 166 34.82 51.55 -17.42
C LYS A 166 34.77 50.66 -16.18
N ASN A 167 35.51 51.00 -15.12
CA ASN A 167 35.53 50.24 -13.88
C ASN A 167 34.19 50.28 -13.15
N SER A 168 33.47 51.42 -13.14
CA SER A 168 32.14 51.49 -12.54
C SER A 168 31.14 50.59 -13.29
N ARG A 169 31.18 50.58 -14.63
CA ARG A 169 30.37 49.67 -15.46
C ARG A 169 30.69 48.21 -15.18
N LEU A 170 31.97 47.84 -15.11
CA LEU A 170 32.40 46.48 -14.78
C LEU A 170 31.98 46.08 -13.36
N SER A 171 32.04 46.99 -12.39
CA SER A 171 31.59 46.74 -11.02
C SER A 171 30.09 46.44 -10.97
N VAL A 172 29.26 47.20 -11.69
CA VAL A 172 27.81 46.96 -11.78
C VAL A 172 27.54 45.60 -12.42
N GLU A 173 28.24 45.28 -13.50
CA GLU A 173 28.08 44.01 -14.20
C GLU A 173 28.52 42.83 -13.33
N ASN A 174 29.59 42.97 -12.54
CA ASN A 174 30.04 41.94 -11.62
C ASN A 174 29.00 41.66 -10.52
N THR A 175 28.38 42.71 -9.98
CA THR A 175 27.27 42.56 -9.02
C THR A 175 26.09 41.84 -9.66
N ARG A 176 25.72 42.21 -10.91
CA ARG A 176 24.65 41.55 -11.66
C ARG A 176 24.92 40.07 -11.85
N LEU A 177 26.11 39.71 -12.32
CA LEU A 177 26.52 38.32 -12.53
C LEU A 177 26.54 37.53 -11.22
N SER A 178 27.01 38.13 -10.12
CA SER A 178 26.99 37.51 -8.79
C SER A 178 25.57 37.19 -8.33
N THR A 179 24.61 38.09 -8.57
CA THR A 179 23.20 37.81 -8.23
C THR A 179 22.56 36.73 -9.10
N LEU A 180 22.96 36.62 -10.37
CA LEU A 180 22.47 35.56 -11.27
C LEU A 180 23.04 34.20 -10.88
N LEU A 181 24.32 34.15 -10.53
CA LEU A 181 24.97 32.93 -10.05
C LEU A 181 24.25 32.40 -8.80
N LYS A 182 24.01 33.26 -7.81
CA LYS A 182 23.28 32.87 -6.59
C LYS A 182 21.89 32.30 -6.90
N ARG A 183 21.14 32.91 -7.81
CA ARG A 183 19.82 32.39 -8.22
C ARG A 183 19.91 31.04 -8.93
N ALA A 184 20.94 30.85 -9.75
CA ALA A 184 21.15 29.58 -10.45
C ALA A 184 21.51 28.46 -9.45
N GLU A 185 22.33 28.76 -8.44
CA GLU A 185 22.66 27.82 -7.36
C GLU A 185 21.41 27.45 -6.53
N GLU A 186 20.58 28.44 -6.18
CA GLU A 186 19.32 28.21 -5.47
C GLU A 186 18.34 27.34 -6.30
N GLU A 187 18.24 27.56 -7.61
CA GLU A 187 17.41 26.73 -8.50
C GLU A 187 17.97 25.32 -8.63
N GLN A 188 19.29 25.18 -8.78
CA GLN A 188 19.94 23.86 -8.83
C GLN A 188 19.64 23.06 -7.56
N GLU A 189 19.69 23.70 -6.39
CA GLU A 189 19.37 23.04 -5.13
C GLU A 189 17.88 22.67 -5.03
N ARG A 190 16.96 23.51 -5.52
CA ARG A 190 15.55 23.15 -5.64
C ARG A 190 15.34 21.92 -6.52
N CYS A 191 15.97 21.88 -7.70
CA CYS A 191 15.87 20.74 -8.61
C CYS A 191 16.40 19.45 -7.98
N LYS A 192 17.55 19.49 -7.29
CA LYS A 192 18.09 18.31 -6.57
C LYS A 192 17.11 17.80 -5.51
N ASN A 193 16.52 18.70 -4.73
CA ASN A 193 15.54 18.31 -3.72
C ASN A 193 14.28 17.70 -4.34
N GLN A 194 13.81 18.22 -5.49
CA GLN A 194 12.71 17.61 -6.24
C GLN A 194 13.07 16.21 -6.77
N GLU A 195 14.28 16.03 -7.30
CA GLU A 195 14.76 14.72 -7.79
C GLU A 195 14.80 13.68 -6.66
N ILE A 196 15.30 14.05 -5.48
CA ILE A 196 15.31 13.17 -4.29
C ILE A 196 13.89 12.79 -3.89
N ASN A 197 12.97 13.76 -3.85
CA ASN A 197 11.57 13.52 -3.50
C ASN A 197 10.88 12.58 -4.49
N LEU A 198 11.05 12.81 -5.80
CA LEU A 198 10.50 11.96 -6.85
C LEU A 198 11.10 10.55 -6.80
N THR A 199 12.39 10.43 -6.55
CA THR A 199 13.06 9.13 -6.39
C THR A 199 12.48 8.34 -5.20
N ALA A 200 12.25 9.02 -4.08
CA ALA A 200 11.62 8.41 -2.90
C ALA A 200 10.17 7.98 -3.17
N GLU A 201 9.40 8.78 -3.92
CA GLU A 201 8.03 8.46 -4.32
C GLU A 201 7.99 7.26 -5.28
N CYS A 202 8.86 7.23 -6.30
CA CYS A 202 9.04 6.08 -7.17
C CYS A 202 9.37 4.81 -6.37
N GLY A 203 10.24 4.92 -5.35
CA GLY A 203 10.56 3.81 -4.46
C GLY A 203 9.35 3.29 -3.67
N LYS A 204 8.47 4.18 -3.20
CA LYS A 204 7.21 3.80 -2.53
C LYS A 204 6.25 3.10 -3.49
N LEU A 205 6.05 3.67 -4.67
CA LEU A 205 5.17 3.10 -5.69
C LEU A 205 5.66 1.71 -6.15
N HIS A 206 6.98 1.53 -6.27
CA HIS A 206 7.55 0.24 -6.63
C HIS A 206 7.29 -0.84 -5.57
N LYS A 207 7.40 -0.50 -4.27
CA LYS A 207 7.04 -1.40 -3.17
C LYS A 207 5.56 -1.76 -3.17
N GLN A 208 4.68 -0.76 -3.32
CA GLN A 208 3.24 -0.99 -3.42
C GLN A 208 2.88 -1.90 -4.60
N ASN A 209 3.54 -1.70 -5.74
CA ASN A 209 3.31 -2.55 -6.91
C ASN A 209 3.78 -4.00 -6.68
N ALA A 210 4.90 -4.20 -5.98
CA ALA A 210 5.36 -5.54 -5.60
C ALA A 210 4.41 -6.25 -4.63
N GLU A 211 3.87 -5.52 -3.64
CA GLU A 211 2.85 -6.03 -2.70
C GLU A 211 1.57 -6.43 -3.43
N LEU A 212 1.04 -5.55 -4.29
CA LEU A 212 -0.14 -5.84 -5.11
C LEU A 212 0.09 -7.05 -6.04
N GLN A 213 1.29 -7.17 -6.61
CA GLN A 213 1.64 -8.31 -7.45
C GLN A 213 1.65 -9.62 -6.66
N ALA A 214 2.14 -9.60 -5.41
CA ALA A 214 2.11 -10.75 -4.52
C ALA A 214 0.66 -11.12 -4.15
N ASP A 215 -0.19 -10.14 -3.84
CA ASP A 215 -1.61 -10.35 -3.56
C ASP A 215 -2.37 -10.94 -4.75
N VAL A 216 -2.10 -10.46 -5.96
CA VAL A 216 -2.68 -11.02 -7.20
C VAL A 216 -2.27 -12.47 -7.39
N ASN A 217 -1.01 -12.82 -7.15
CA ASN A 217 -0.54 -14.20 -7.29
C ASN A 217 -1.19 -15.11 -6.23
N SER A 218 -1.23 -14.67 -4.97
CA SER A 218 -1.95 -15.36 -3.88
C SER A 218 -3.44 -15.55 -4.22
N GLY A 219 -4.08 -14.54 -4.80
CA GLY A 219 -5.47 -14.62 -5.28
C GLY A 219 -5.65 -15.65 -6.40
N LYS A 220 -4.71 -15.74 -7.36
CA LYS A 220 -4.74 -16.76 -8.42
C LYS A 220 -4.61 -18.18 -7.87
N ASP A 221 -3.72 -18.39 -6.90
CA ASP A 221 -3.55 -19.70 -6.27
C ASP A 221 -4.81 -20.12 -5.52
N LYS A 222 -5.42 -19.22 -4.74
CA LYS A 222 -6.71 -19.46 -4.08
C LYS A 222 -7.84 -19.77 -5.07
N TYR A 223 -7.88 -19.05 -6.19
CA TYR A 223 -8.88 -19.31 -7.23
C TYR A 223 -8.73 -20.71 -7.81
N LYS A 224 -7.49 -21.14 -8.08
CA LYS A 224 -7.20 -22.49 -8.58
C LYS A 224 -7.60 -23.57 -7.57
N ASP A 225 -7.28 -23.38 -6.29
CA ASP A 225 -7.70 -24.29 -5.22
C ASP A 225 -9.24 -24.42 -5.13
N LEU A 226 -9.96 -23.30 -5.27
CA LEU A 226 -11.42 -23.30 -5.28
C LEU A 226 -11.97 -24.01 -6.51
N GLN A 227 -11.38 -23.79 -7.69
CA GLN A 227 -11.75 -24.47 -8.92
C GLN A 227 -11.55 -25.98 -8.81
N ASP A 228 -10.44 -26.44 -8.23
CA ASP A 228 -10.16 -27.87 -8.01
C ASP A 228 -11.17 -28.49 -7.03
N LYS A 229 -11.53 -27.75 -5.96
CA LYS A 229 -12.58 -28.16 -5.00
C LYS A 229 -13.96 -28.25 -5.66
N GLU A 230 -14.33 -27.29 -6.49
CA GLU A 230 -15.59 -27.30 -7.24
C GLU A 230 -15.67 -28.53 -8.18
N GLN A 231 -14.59 -28.83 -8.90
CA GLN A 231 -14.52 -30.02 -9.75
C GLN A 231 -14.63 -31.31 -8.94
N SER A 232 -13.98 -31.40 -7.77
CA SER A 232 -14.10 -32.56 -6.87
C SER A 232 -15.54 -32.75 -6.40
N ALA A 233 -16.16 -31.67 -5.88
CA ALA A 233 -17.54 -31.69 -5.40
C ALA A 233 -18.52 -32.07 -6.52
N THR A 234 -18.27 -31.61 -7.75
CA THR A 234 -19.09 -31.97 -8.92
C THR A 234 -18.99 -33.47 -9.22
N ARG A 235 -17.80 -34.07 -9.15
CA ARG A 235 -17.61 -35.52 -9.34
C ARG A 235 -18.31 -36.32 -8.25
N GLU A 236 -18.19 -35.89 -7.00
CA GLU A 236 -18.87 -36.52 -5.86
C GLU A 236 -20.39 -36.45 -6.00
N LEU A 237 -20.94 -35.30 -6.43
CA LEU A 237 -22.37 -35.14 -6.69
C LEU A 237 -22.86 -36.08 -7.79
N ILE A 238 -22.12 -36.20 -8.89
CA ILE A 238 -22.44 -37.13 -9.98
C ILE A 238 -22.47 -38.58 -9.45
N ALA A 239 -21.44 -38.99 -8.70
CA ALA A 239 -21.37 -40.33 -8.15
C ALA A 239 -22.54 -40.64 -7.18
N ALA A 240 -22.86 -39.70 -6.28
CA ALA A 240 -23.98 -39.82 -5.36
C ALA A 240 -25.34 -39.89 -6.11
N SER A 241 -25.49 -39.10 -7.18
CA SER A 241 -26.68 -39.14 -8.04
C SER A 241 -26.85 -40.51 -8.72
N THR A 242 -25.75 -41.08 -9.24
CA THR A 242 -25.77 -42.43 -9.82
C THR A 242 -26.17 -43.49 -8.79
N GLN A 243 -25.58 -43.45 -7.59
CA GLN A 243 -25.94 -44.36 -6.50
C GLN A 243 -27.41 -44.23 -6.10
N LEU A 244 -27.95 -43.01 -6.07
CA LEU A 244 -29.35 -42.77 -5.76
C LEU A 244 -30.27 -43.38 -6.84
N HIS A 245 -29.94 -43.27 -8.12
CA HIS A 245 -30.68 -43.93 -9.20
C HIS A 245 -30.62 -45.45 -9.12
N GLU A 246 -29.47 -46.04 -8.78
CA GLU A 246 -29.33 -47.48 -8.55
C GLU A 246 -30.22 -47.94 -7.39
N LEU A 247 -30.20 -47.22 -6.26
CA LEU A 247 -31.07 -47.51 -5.12
C LEU A 247 -32.55 -47.40 -5.46
N GLN A 248 -32.95 -46.40 -6.25
CA GLN A 248 -34.33 -46.28 -6.73
C GLN A 248 -34.75 -47.47 -7.58
N SER A 249 -33.87 -47.95 -8.47
CA SER A 249 -34.12 -49.13 -9.31
C SER A 249 -34.27 -50.39 -8.46
N VAL A 250 -33.38 -50.61 -7.50
CA VAL A 250 -33.46 -51.73 -6.55
C VAL A 250 -34.76 -51.67 -5.75
N ASN A 251 -35.14 -50.49 -5.25
CA ASN A 251 -36.37 -50.32 -4.47
C ASN A 251 -37.63 -50.63 -5.30
N LEU A 252 -37.66 -50.20 -6.57
CA LEU A 252 -38.75 -50.55 -7.50
C LEU A 252 -38.81 -52.07 -7.72
N GLY A 253 -37.65 -52.72 -7.89
CA GLY A 253 -37.53 -54.16 -7.99
C GLY A 253 -38.10 -54.87 -6.75
N LEU A 254 -37.74 -54.42 -5.55
CA LEU A 254 -38.25 -54.97 -4.29
C LEU A 254 -39.76 -54.79 -4.13
N GLU A 255 -40.30 -53.62 -4.49
CA GLU A 255 -41.75 -53.38 -4.40
C GLU A 255 -42.52 -54.29 -5.38
N ASN A 256 -41.96 -54.59 -6.56
CA ASN A 256 -42.53 -55.57 -7.47
C ASN A 256 -42.48 -56.99 -6.90
N HIS A 257 -41.35 -57.42 -6.33
CA HIS A 257 -41.25 -58.73 -5.66
C HIS A 257 -42.26 -58.86 -4.52
N LYS A 258 -42.43 -57.81 -3.71
CA LYS A 258 -43.44 -57.76 -2.64
C LYS A 258 -44.85 -57.96 -3.19
N LYS A 259 -45.21 -57.32 -4.31
CA LYS A 259 -46.52 -57.54 -4.97
C LYS A 259 -46.68 -58.97 -5.45
N THR A 260 -45.65 -59.55 -6.07
CA THR A 260 -45.67 -60.95 -6.51
C THR A 260 -45.87 -61.90 -5.32
N LEU A 261 -45.07 -61.76 -4.26
CA LEU A 261 -45.21 -62.56 -3.04
C LEU A 261 -46.60 -62.41 -2.41
N GLN A 262 -47.16 -61.20 -2.41
CA GLN A 262 -48.53 -60.98 -1.93
C GLN A 262 -49.56 -61.77 -2.75
N SER A 263 -49.42 -61.80 -4.08
CA SER A 263 -50.31 -62.58 -4.95
C SER A 263 -50.15 -64.10 -4.77
N GLU A 264 -48.93 -64.57 -4.48
CA GLU A 264 -48.67 -65.98 -4.14
C GLU A 264 -49.30 -66.35 -2.80
N ILE A 265 -49.18 -65.49 -1.79
CA ILE A 265 -49.84 -65.66 -0.49
C ILE A 265 -51.36 -65.78 -0.65
N ASP A 266 -51.97 -64.91 -1.46
CA ASP A 266 -53.42 -64.93 -1.70
C ASP A 266 -53.84 -66.24 -2.40
N THR A 267 -53.05 -66.69 -3.37
CA THR A 267 -53.27 -67.96 -4.07
C THR A 267 -53.16 -69.16 -3.12
N LEU A 268 -52.11 -69.22 -2.31
CA LEU A 268 -51.93 -70.26 -1.30
C LEU A 268 -53.05 -70.25 -0.26
N LYS A 269 -53.53 -69.07 0.13
CA LYS A 269 -54.66 -68.93 1.07
C LYS A 269 -55.95 -69.51 0.48
N HIS A 270 -56.22 -69.27 -0.80
CA HIS A 270 -57.35 -69.89 -1.50
C HIS A 270 -57.20 -71.41 -1.60
N GLU A 271 -55.99 -71.88 -1.88
CA GLU A 271 -55.69 -73.31 -1.98
C GLU A 271 -55.87 -74.03 -0.64
N VAL A 272 -55.39 -73.47 0.47
CA VAL A 272 -55.61 -73.99 1.83
C VAL A 272 -57.10 -74.07 2.14
N LYS A 273 -57.88 -73.04 1.77
CA LYS A 273 -59.34 -73.05 1.96
C LYS A 273 -59.97 -74.21 1.18
N ARG A 274 -59.61 -74.37 -0.10
CA ARG A 274 -60.10 -75.46 -0.96
C ARG A 274 -59.76 -76.85 -0.39
N LEU A 275 -58.52 -77.05 0.06
CA LEU A 275 -58.09 -78.29 0.70
C LEU A 275 -58.85 -78.56 2.00
N LYS A 276 -59.13 -77.53 2.80
CA LYS A 276 -59.96 -77.67 4.01
C LYS A 276 -61.40 -78.09 3.69
N ASP A 277 -62.01 -77.48 2.68
CA ASP A 277 -63.36 -77.82 2.22
C ASP A 277 -63.41 -79.25 1.67
N ASN A 278 -62.41 -79.65 0.87
CA ASN A 278 -62.24 -81.03 0.40
C ASN A 278 -62.08 -82.01 1.55
N ASN A 279 -61.24 -81.72 2.55
CA ASN A 279 -61.05 -82.59 3.71
C ASN A 279 -62.34 -82.74 4.53
N THR A 280 -63.14 -81.69 4.65
CA THR A 280 -64.46 -81.72 5.32
C THR A 280 -65.45 -82.60 4.54
N SER A 281 -65.46 -82.48 3.22
CA SER A 281 -66.25 -83.32 2.32
C SER A 281 -65.86 -84.80 2.43
N ILE A 282 -64.56 -85.11 2.32
CA ILE A 282 -64.03 -86.47 2.46
C ILE A 282 -64.36 -87.04 3.84
N SER A 283 -64.20 -86.26 4.91
CA SER A 283 -64.55 -86.69 6.27
C SER A 283 -66.05 -87.03 6.39
N SER A 284 -66.91 -86.25 5.74
CA SER A 284 -68.36 -86.51 5.70
C SER A 284 -68.70 -87.77 4.89
N GLN A 285 -68.04 -87.98 3.75
CA GLN A 285 -68.16 -89.20 2.95
C GLN A 285 -67.68 -90.43 3.71
N LEU A 286 -66.56 -90.33 4.43
CA LEU A 286 -66.04 -91.39 5.28
C LEU A 286 -67.02 -91.75 6.40
N ALA A 287 -67.59 -90.76 7.09
CA ALA A 287 -68.59 -90.98 8.12
C ALA A 287 -69.86 -91.66 7.57
N SER A 288 -70.34 -91.24 6.40
CA SER A 288 -71.47 -91.87 5.72
C SER A 288 -71.15 -93.32 5.32
N THR A 289 -69.96 -93.57 4.79
CA THR A 289 -69.52 -94.92 4.40
C THR A 289 -69.39 -95.84 5.62
N ALA A 290 -68.84 -95.33 6.73
CA ALA A 290 -68.76 -96.06 7.99
C ALA A 290 -70.15 -96.41 8.55
N ALA A 291 -71.11 -95.47 8.47
CA ALA A 291 -72.49 -95.73 8.85
C ALA A 291 -73.14 -96.82 7.97
N SER A 292 -72.97 -96.73 6.64
CA SER A 292 -73.43 -97.76 5.70
C SER A 292 -72.81 -99.13 6.00
N LEU A 293 -71.50 -99.19 6.28
CA LEU A 293 -70.81 -100.41 6.69
C LEU A 293 -71.37 -100.99 7.99
N GLN A 294 -71.68 -100.14 8.98
CA GLN A 294 -72.31 -100.59 10.22
C GLN A 294 -73.70 -101.17 9.96
N THR A 295 -74.50 -100.54 9.09
CA THR A 295 -75.80 -101.08 8.67
C THR A 295 -75.66 -102.44 8.01
N VAL A 296 -74.76 -102.58 7.03
CA VAL A 296 -74.49 -103.87 6.37
C VAL A 296 -74.00 -104.92 7.37
N THR A 297 -73.17 -104.53 8.34
CA THR A 297 -72.70 -105.43 9.41
C THR A 297 -73.87 -105.89 10.28
N ASN A 298 -74.79 -104.99 10.63
CA ASN A 298 -76.00 -105.31 11.39
C ASN A 298 -76.93 -106.23 10.58
N GLU A 299 -77.17 -105.93 9.29
CA GLU A 299 -77.96 -106.77 8.39
C GLU A 299 -77.35 -108.16 8.24
N LEU A 300 -76.03 -108.26 8.07
CA LEU A 300 -75.30 -109.52 8.03
C LEU A 300 -75.47 -110.31 9.33
N SER A 301 -75.37 -109.64 10.49
CA SER A 301 -75.59 -110.29 11.79
C SER A 301 -77.02 -110.81 11.96
N ALA A 302 -78.02 -110.03 11.53
CA ALA A 302 -79.42 -110.44 11.53
C ALA A 302 -79.67 -111.61 10.57
N ALA A 303 -79.08 -111.60 9.37
CA ALA A 303 -79.14 -112.70 8.42
C ALA A 303 -78.46 -113.95 8.98
N CYS A 304 -77.31 -113.83 9.64
CA CYS A 304 -76.66 -114.93 10.36
C CYS A 304 -77.58 -115.51 11.44
N GLN A 305 -78.22 -114.66 12.24
CA GLN A 305 -79.16 -115.09 13.28
C GLN A 305 -80.39 -115.80 12.69
N ALA A 306 -81.00 -115.25 11.64
CA ALA A 306 -82.08 -115.89 10.91
C ALA A 306 -81.64 -117.26 10.32
N ASN A 307 -80.42 -117.35 9.80
CA ASN A 307 -79.84 -118.63 9.35
C ASN A 307 -79.66 -119.63 10.50
N MET A 308 -79.24 -119.19 11.69
CA MET A 308 -79.19 -120.05 12.87
C MET A 308 -80.59 -120.52 13.29
N GLU A 309 -81.60 -119.65 13.23
CA GLU A 309 -82.99 -120.03 13.48
C GLU A 309 -83.52 -121.02 12.43
N PHE A 310 -83.23 -120.79 11.14
CA PHE A 310 -83.58 -121.75 10.09
C PHE A 310 -82.89 -123.09 10.29
N ARG A 311 -81.60 -123.10 10.66
CA ARG A 311 -80.89 -124.34 11.04
C ARG A 311 -81.58 -125.03 12.21
N SER A 312 -81.89 -124.29 13.28
CA SER A 312 -82.63 -124.85 14.43
C SER A 312 -84.01 -125.39 14.04
N ARG A 313 -84.75 -124.72 13.15
CA ARG A 313 -86.02 -125.22 12.63
C ARG A 313 -85.85 -126.46 11.76
N ILE A 314 -84.81 -126.51 10.92
CA ILE A 314 -84.47 -127.70 10.15
C ILE A 314 -84.15 -128.85 11.11
N ASP A 315 -83.39 -128.61 12.18
CA ASP A 315 -83.11 -129.62 13.21
C ASP A 315 -84.40 -130.07 13.91
N GLN A 316 -85.29 -129.14 14.29
CA GLN A 316 -86.57 -129.44 14.92
C GLN A 316 -87.55 -130.19 14.00
N LEU A 317 -87.54 -129.97 12.69
CA LEU A 317 -88.39 -130.68 11.72
C LEU A 317 -87.77 -131.99 11.28
N SER A 318 -86.44 -132.02 11.12
CA SER A 318 -85.70 -133.23 10.77
C SER A 318 -85.72 -134.24 11.91
N THR A 319 -85.72 -133.81 13.18
CA THR A 319 -85.79 -134.71 14.34
C THR A 319 -87.04 -135.63 14.32
N PRO A 320 -88.29 -135.13 14.21
CA PRO A 320 -89.48 -135.98 14.11
C PRO A 320 -89.59 -136.70 12.76
N ILE A 321 -89.04 -136.16 11.66
CA ILE A 321 -88.97 -136.89 10.38
C ILE A 321 -88.00 -138.08 10.51
N TRP A 322 -86.81 -137.88 11.06
CA TRP A 322 -85.85 -138.94 11.39
C TRP A 322 -86.45 -139.91 12.40
N TYR A 323 -87.17 -139.44 13.41
CA TYR A 323 -87.84 -140.33 14.38
C TYR A 323 -88.94 -141.15 13.71
N ARG A 324 -89.73 -140.57 12.79
CA ARG A 324 -90.71 -141.29 11.96
C ARG A 324 -90.04 -142.24 10.98
N LEU A 325 -88.92 -141.87 10.38
CA LEU A 325 -88.15 -142.71 9.47
C LEU A 325 -87.56 -143.90 10.23
N ILE A 326 -86.99 -143.68 11.41
CA ILE A 326 -86.50 -144.74 12.32
C ILE A 326 -87.65 -145.60 12.83
N GLN A 327 -88.82 -145.04 13.14
CA GLN A 327 -90.01 -145.80 13.53
C GLN A 327 -90.57 -146.61 12.36
N TRP A 328 -90.56 -146.06 11.14
CA TRP A 328 -90.95 -146.78 9.92
C TRP A 328 -89.96 -147.89 9.59
N ILE A 329 -88.65 -147.64 9.72
CA ILE A 329 -87.59 -148.64 9.60
C ILE A 329 -87.76 -149.72 10.67
N LYS A 330 -88.04 -149.35 11.94
CA LYS A 330 -88.33 -150.31 13.01
C LYS A 330 -89.61 -151.11 12.74
N GLN A 331 -90.68 -150.50 12.25
CA GLN A 331 -91.91 -151.20 11.84
C GLN A 331 -91.68 -152.15 10.67
N LYS A 332 -90.82 -151.78 9.71
CA LYS A 332 -90.44 -152.64 8.58
C LYS A 332 -89.47 -153.75 8.96
N LEU A 333 -88.59 -153.53 9.95
CA LEU A 333 -87.65 -154.53 10.46
C LEU A 333 -88.29 -155.52 11.44
N SER A 334 -89.40 -155.19 12.11
CA SER A 334 -90.16 -156.13 12.95
C SER A 334 -90.87 -157.25 12.15
N GLY A 335 -90.85 -157.20 10.82
CA GLY A 335 -91.45 -158.22 9.94
C GLY A 335 -90.47 -159.25 9.37
N LEU A 336 -89.18 -159.20 9.70
CA LEU A 336 -88.16 -160.06 9.09
C LEU A 336 -87.22 -160.65 10.15
N SER A 337 -87.70 -161.70 10.82
CA SER A 337 -86.82 -162.73 11.38
C SER A 337 -86.21 -163.56 10.24
N ASN A 338 -84.90 -163.78 10.30
CA ASN A 338 -84.07 -164.78 9.59
C ASN A 338 -83.20 -164.29 8.42
N SER A 339 -81.99 -163.77 8.73
CA SER A 339 -80.71 -164.26 8.16
C SER A 339 -79.48 -163.49 8.69
N ARG A 340 -78.64 -164.22 9.45
CA ARG A 340 -77.16 -164.33 9.31
C ARG A 340 -76.25 -163.06 9.36
N ASN A 341 -75.74 -162.74 10.56
CA ASN A 341 -74.32 -162.79 11.03
C ASN A 341 -73.14 -162.03 10.30
N PRO A 342 -71.96 -161.79 10.94
CA PRO A 342 -71.51 -160.50 11.52
C PRO A 342 -70.11 -159.97 11.07
N GLY A 343 -69.70 -158.78 11.57
CA GLY A 343 -68.32 -158.21 11.56
C GLY A 343 -68.05 -157.23 10.40
N LYS A 344 -67.23 -156.17 10.44
CA LYS A 344 -66.24 -155.52 11.35
C LYS A 344 -66.09 -154.08 10.77
N GLU A 345 -66.18 -152.98 11.52
CA GLU A 345 -65.12 -152.24 12.24
C GLU A 345 -63.95 -151.68 11.38
N VAL A 346 -63.48 -150.47 11.77
CA VAL A 346 -62.25 -149.71 11.38
C VAL A 346 -62.43 -148.71 10.21
N SER A 347 -61.95 -147.46 10.22
CA SER A 347 -61.39 -146.51 11.22
C SER A 347 -61.07 -145.19 10.46
N ASP A 348 -60.91 -144.11 11.24
CA ASP A 348 -60.48 -142.75 10.93
C ASP A 348 -59.23 -142.57 10.05
N GLU A 349 -59.15 -141.39 9.42
CA GLU A 349 -57.97 -140.51 9.21
C GLU A 349 -58.51 -139.24 8.50
N GLU A 350 -58.69 -138.08 9.13
CA GLU A 350 -57.72 -137.09 9.64
C GLU A 350 -56.67 -136.64 8.61
N GLU A 351 -56.88 -135.49 7.98
CA GLU A 351 -55.87 -134.54 7.45
C GLU A 351 -56.67 -133.31 6.92
N GLY A 352 -56.43 -132.05 7.27
CA GLY A 352 -55.21 -131.40 7.71
C GLY A 352 -54.82 -130.33 6.68
N VAL A 353 -54.83 -129.05 7.11
CA VAL A 353 -53.89 -127.98 6.66
C VAL A 353 -54.18 -127.43 5.21
N ALA A 354 -54.11 -126.13 4.87
CA ALA A 354 -53.19 -125.06 5.27
C ALA A 354 -53.76 -123.65 5.05
N LEU A 355 -53.25 -122.73 5.85
CA LEU A 355 -53.23 -121.28 5.68
C LEU A 355 -52.12 -120.84 4.72
N ALA A 356 -52.45 -119.82 3.89
CA ALA A 356 -51.61 -118.72 3.36
C ALA A 356 -50.47 -119.10 2.37
N PRO A 357 -49.66 -118.17 1.80
CA PRO A 357 -49.66 -116.69 1.83
C PRO A 357 -49.18 -115.97 0.51
N THR A 358 -49.04 -114.64 0.62
CA THR A 358 -47.98 -113.76 0.06
C THR A 358 -48.01 -113.17 -1.36
N GLY A 359 -47.64 -111.87 -1.36
CA GLY A 359 -46.85 -111.19 -2.40
C GLY A 359 -47.70 -110.43 -3.42
N SER A 360 -47.28 -109.30 -4.01
CA SER A 360 -46.03 -108.55 -3.99
C SER A 360 -46.22 -107.41 -5.02
N GLY A 361 -45.47 -106.31 -4.91
CA GLY A 361 -45.15 -105.44 -6.04
C GLY A 361 -45.69 -104.01 -5.89
N ARG A 362 -44.88 -103.00 -5.56
CA ARG A 362 -43.84 -102.29 -6.36
C ARG A 362 -44.37 -101.37 -7.47
N ASP A 363 -43.68 -100.22 -7.53
CA ASP A 363 -43.49 -99.25 -8.62
C ASP A 363 -44.70 -98.34 -8.94
N ALA A 364 -44.56 -97.06 -9.32
CA ALA A 364 -43.43 -96.21 -9.72
C ALA A 364 -43.78 -94.76 -9.25
N GLY A 365 -42.87 -93.86 -8.93
CA GLY A 365 -42.01 -93.15 -9.88
C GLY A 365 -42.73 -91.93 -10.48
N LEU A 366 -42.24 -90.71 -10.19
CA LEU A 366 -41.84 -89.66 -11.15
C LEU A 366 -41.86 -88.25 -10.54
N ALA A 367 -40.71 -87.59 -10.76
CA ALA A 367 -40.42 -86.15 -10.91
C ALA A 367 -40.78 -85.16 -9.80
#